data_AF-A0A6J8BSL4-F1
#
_entry.id   AF-A0A6J8BSL4-F1
#
_cell.length_a   1.000
_cell.length_b   1.000
_cell.length_c   1.000
_cell.angle_alpha   90.00
_cell.angle_beta   90.00
_cell.angle_gamma   90.00
#
_symmetry.space_group_name_H-M   'P 1'
#
loop_
_entity.id
_entity.type
_entity.pdbx_description
1 polymer ?
#
loop_
_entity_poly.entity_id
_entity_poly.type
_entity_poly.pdbx_seq_one_letter_code
_entity_poly.pdbx_strand_id
1 'polypeptide(L)'
;MYMTKLINDTDNVFETPKEFGIPMIVITFCSIVISSTVLISLMKTKNGNFFEWKIIDRFSLYTVICDILFYFSQTAYGTHNWLERRIPNLGIGKLECTIYGVLIMEFQLSQVILNTTTAIYAFNLVMRGRKMPLGKWDAYLLCPAFGIPLVLLTIAAFFDQFGRNPVACLLKEERGFLTSYFLQIGLFFLVSLVIITALYIIMWIYIRRQTTAMNSSYGQRSAVNGRRLALKLSLYVLIHVIQFGAGVVEAAWIVIEEPPIGVRYATVFIGATGGIMNGAVYLQVYKN
;
A
#
# COMPACT_ATOMS: atom_id res chain seq x y z
N MET A 1 -52.36 7.40 -11.83
CA MET A 1 -51.17 7.24 -12.69
C MET A 1 -49.94 7.74 -11.94
N TYR A 2 -49.58 7.06 -10.85
CA TYR A 2 -48.45 7.39 -9.96
C TYR A 2 -47.99 6.09 -9.29
N MET A 3 -47.29 5.22 -10.04
CA MET A 3 -46.61 4.04 -9.47
C MET A 3 -45.75 3.34 -10.52
N THR A 4 -44.77 4.03 -11.11
CA THR A 4 -43.79 3.40 -12.02
C THR A 4 -42.42 4.09 -12.01
N LYS A 5 -41.98 4.59 -10.85
CA LYS A 5 -40.67 5.26 -10.71
C LYS A 5 -39.84 4.77 -9.52
N LEU A 6 -39.92 3.47 -9.20
CA LEU A 6 -39.21 2.85 -8.09
C LEU A 6 -38.43 1.58 -8.45
N ILE A 7 -38.14 1.39 -9.75
CA ILE A 7 -37.35 0.25 -10.23
C ILE A 7 -36.40 0.79 -11.31
N ASN A 8 -35.33 1.49 -10.93
CA ASN A 8 -34.29 1.83 -11.91
C ASN A 8 -32.91 2.13 -11.32
N ASP A 9 -32.53 1.53 -10.18
CA ASP A 9 -31.24 1.86 -9.55
C ASP A 9 -30.43 0.64 -9.08
N THR A 10 -30.69 -0.56 -9.61
CA THR A 10 -29.98 -1.80 -9.20
C THR A 10 -29.16 -2.50 -10.28
N ASP A 11 -29.22 -2.09 -11.56
CA ASP A 11 -28.83 -3.01 -12.64
C ASP A 11 -27.63 -2.56 -13.49
N ASN A 12 -26.63 -1.92 -12.87
CA ASN A 12 -25.25 -2.00 -13.37
C ASN A 12 -24.52 -3.10 -12.61
N VAL A 13 -25.03 -4.34 -12.71
CA VAL A 13 -24.33 -5.55 -12.28
C VAL A 13 -23.16 -5.73 -13.23
N PHE A 14 -22.03 -5.09 -12.92
CA PHE A 14 -20.76 -5.43 -13.56
C PHE A 14 -20.41 -6.86 -13.16
N GLU A 15 -20.79 -7.82 -14.01
CA GLU A 15 -20.35 -9.21 -13.90
C GLU A 15 -18.82 -9.23 -14.02
N THR A 16 -18.12 -9.25 -12.89
CA THR A 16 -16.70 -9.59 -12.88
C THR A 16 -16.56 -11.00 -13.44
N PRO A 17 -15.74 -11.23 -14.47
CA PRO A 17 -15.58 -12.56 -15.04
C PRO A 17 -15.25 -13.58 -13.94
N LYS A 18 -15.91 -14.75 -13.99
CA LYS A 18 -15.83 -15.82 -12.97
C LYS A 18 -14.41 -16.22 -12.60
N GLU A 19 -13.46 -15.98 -13.50
CA GLU A 19 -12.06 -16.38 -13.41
C GLU A 19 -11.19 -15.47 -12.54
N PHE A 20 -11.64 -14.24 -12.25
CA PHE A 20 -10.79 -13.22 -11.62
C PHE A 20 -10.93 -13.14 -10.09
N GLY A 21 -12.06 -13.55 -9.50
CA GLY A 21 -12.26 -13.47 -8.05
C GLY A 21 -11.39 -14.42 -7.23
N ILE A 22 -11.21 -15.66 -7.70
CA ILE A 22 -10.43 -16.69 -6.97
C ILE A 22 -8.94 -16.34 -6.91
N PRO A 23 -8.26 -15.97 -8.01
CA PRO A 23 -6.85 -15.58 -7.95
C PRO A 23 -6.59 -14.40 -7.00
N MET A 24 -7.51 -13.43 -6.94
CA MET A 24 -7.44 -12.32 -5.99
C MET A 24 -7.49 -12.79 -4.53
N ILE A 25 -8.44 -13.65 -4.18
CA ILE A 25 -8.54 -14.21 -2.81
C ILE A 25 -7.26 -14.99 -2.46
N VAL A 26 -6.75 -15.79 -3.40
CA VAL A 26 -5.54 -16.59 -3.19
C VAL A 26 -4.33 -15.69 -2.97
N ILE A 27 -4.11 -14.68 -3.81
CA ILE A 27 -2.93 -13.81 -3.69
C ILE A 27 -2.98 -12.95 -2.43
N THR A 28 -4.14 -12.40 -2.07
CA THR A 28 -4.29 -11.62 -0.83
C THR A 28 -4.10 -12.50 0.40
N PHE A 29 -4.63 -13.73 0.38
CA PHE A 29 -4.41 -14.69 1.47
C PHE A 29 -2.93 -15.08 1.61
N CYS A 30 -2.23 -15.35 0.50
CA CYS A 30 -0.78 -15.59 0.52
C CYS A 30 -0.02 -14.38 1.11
N SER A 31 -0.40 -13.17 0.73
CA SER A 31 0.18 -11.93 1.29
C SER A 31 -0.08 -11.80 2.79
N ILE A 32 -1.25 -12.20 3.31
CA ILE A 32 -1.52 -12.26 4.77
C ILE A 32 -0.58 -13.25 5.45
N VAL A 33 -0.44 -14.47 4.91
CA VAL A 33 0.40 -15.53 5.51
C VAL A 33 1.87 -15.09 5.60
N ILE A 34 2.39 -14.49 4.52
CA ILE A 34 3.78 -14.01 4.49
C ILE A 34 3.97 -12.85 5.46
N SER A 35 3.06 -11.87 5.45
CA SER A 35 3.14 -10.71 6.36
C SER A 35 3.03 -11.15 7.83
N SER A 36 2.15 -12.11 8.13
CA SER A 36 2.02 -12.70 9.46
C SER A 36 3.30 -13.45 9.88
N THR A 37 3.95 -14.14 8.95
CA THR A 37 5.23 -14.80 9.21
C THR A 37 6.32 -13.79 9.54
N VAL A 38 6.38 -12.65 8.83
CA VAL A 38 7.29 -11.54 9.13
C VAL A 38 6.99 -10.95 10.50
N LEU A 39 5.70 -10.72 10.82
CA LEU A 39 5.27 -10.21 12.13
C LEU A 39 5.73 -11.15 13.26
N ILE A 40 5.44 -12.45 13.16
CA ILE A 40 5.84 -13.44 14.15
C ILE A 40 7.37 -13.48 14.30
N SER A 41 8.12 -13.38 13.18
CA SER A 41 9.58 -13.34 13.18
C SER A 41 10.12 -12.09 13.91
N LEU A 42 9.54 -10.91 13.64
CA LEU A 42 9.86 -9.67 14.37
C LEU A 42 9.61 -9.84 15.87
N MET A 43 8.44 -10.33 16.24
CA MET A 43 8.07 -10.49 17.66
C MET A 43 8.95 -11.52 18.39
N LYS A 44 9.37 -12.60 17.72
CA LYS A 44 10.22 -13.65 18.33
C LYS A 44 11.69 -13.27 18.44
N THR A 45 12.20 -12.46 17.51
CA THR A 45 13.64 -12.13 17.46
C THR A 45 14.00 -10.92 18.32
N LYS A 46 13.02 -10.19 18.84
CA LYS A 46 13.22 -8.93 19.56
C LYS A 46 12.80 -9.10 21.02
N ASN A 47 13.78 -9.03 21.91
CA ASN A 47 13.56 -8.98 23.37
C ASN A 47 13.75 -7.54 23.86
N GLY A 48 12.96 -7.14 24.87
CA GLY A 48 13.05 -5.82 25.51
C GLY A 48 11.90 -4.87 25.14
N ASN A 49 11.93 -3.66 25.71
CA ASN A 49 10.88 -2.66 25.52
C ASN A 49 10.74 -2.25 24.05
N PHE A 50 9.51 -2.21 23.54
CA PHE A 50 9.20 -1.84 22.16
C PHE A 50 9.87 -0.53 21.72
N PHE A 51 9.86 0.50 22.57
CA PHE A 51 10.42 1.81 22.28
C PHE A 51 11.96 1.83 22.16
N GLU A 52 12.64 0.76 22.60
CA GLU A 52 14.09 0.60 22.50
C GLU A 52 14.51 -0.17 21.24
N TRP A 53 13.56 -0.73 20.47
CA TRP A 53 13.85 -1.46 19.24
C TRP A 53 14.55 -0.56 18.21
N LYS A 54 15.25 -1.14 17.23
CA LYS A 54 15.85 -0.34 16.16
C LYS A 54 14.73 0.32 15.37
N ILE A 55 14.94 1.57 14.93
CA ILE A 55 13.95 2.34 14.15
C ILE A 55 13.46 1.56 12.92
N ILE A 56 14.35 0.88 12.21
CA ILE A 56 14.00 0.04 11.06
C ILE A 56 13.10 -1.15 11.43
N ASP A 57 13.27 -1.73 12.62
CA ASP A 57 12.42 -2.83 13.11
C ASP A 57 11.01 -2.31 13.40
N ARG A 58 10.88 -1.10 13.96
CA ARG A 58 9.58 -0.48 14.26
C ARG A 58 8.84 -0.06 13.00
N PHE A 59 9.53 0.55 12.03
CA PHE A 59 8.93 0.82 10.71
C PHE A 59 8.45 -0.47 10.03
N SER A 60 9.27 -1.53 10.06
CA SER A 60 8.89 -2.83 9.51
C SER A 60 7.63 -3.39 10.21
N LEU A 61 7.53 -3.24 11.53
CA LEU A 61 6.34 -3.64 12.28
C LEU A 61 5.09 -2.88 11.81
N TYR A 62 5.17 -1.54 11.70
CA TYR A 62 4.03 -0.72 11.27
C TYR A 62 3.58 -1.06 9.85
N THR A 63 4.52 -1.21 8.92
CA THR A 63 4.22 -1.57 7.54
C THR A 63 3.59 -2.97 7.45
N VAL A 64 4.09 -3.95 8.21
CA VAL A 64 3.54 -5.31 8.22
C VAL A 64 2.14 -5.37 8.81
N ILE A 65 1.84 -4.57 9.84
CA ILE A 65 0.48 -4.45 10.37
C ILE A 65 -0.46 -3.86 9.31
N CYS A 66 -0.03 -2.81 8.59
CA CYS A 66 -0.81 -2.25 7.48
C CYS A 66 -1.06 -3.30 6.39
N ASP A 67 -0.03 -4.05 5.99
CA ASP A 67 -0.13 -5.13 5.02
C ASP A 67 -1.18 -6.18 5.45
N ILE A 68 -1.09 -6.69 6.69
CA ILE A 68 -2.04 -7.69 7.19
C ILE A 68 -3.47 -7.17 7.14
N LEU A 69 -3.70 -5.95 7.63
CA LEU A 69 -5.05 -5.39 7.69
C LEU A 69 -5.60 -5.07 6.29
N PHE A 70 -4.78 -4.51 5.40
CA PHE A 70 -5.12 -4.27 4.01
C PHE A 70 -5.51 -5.58 3.28
N TYR A 71 -4.65 -6.60 3.32
CA TYR A 71 -4.92 -7.86 2.62
C TYR A 71 -6.07 -8.63 3.27
N PHE A 72 -6.25 -8.52 4.59
CA PHE A 72 -7.41 -9.10 5.27
C PHE A 72 -8.70 -8.48 4.75
N SER A 73 -8.79 -7.15 4.68
CA SER A 73 -9.96 -6.46 4.14
C SER A 73 -10.23 -6.81 2.68
N GLN A 74 -9.20 -6.90 1.84
CA GLN A 74 -9.32 -7.35 0.46
C GLN A 74 -9.79 -8.81 0.34
N THR A 75 -9.25 -9.70 1.18
CA THR A 75 -9.65 -11.12 1.21
C THR A 75 -11.10 -11.28 1.66
N ALA A 76 -11.52 -10.51 2.67
CA ALA A 76 -12.88 -10.51 3.19
C ALA A 76 -13.87 -10.00 2.13
N TYR A 77 -13.55 -8.89 1.45
CA TYR A 77 -14.35 -8.41 0.32
C TYR A 77 -14.43 -9.44 -0.81
N GLY A 78 -13.29 -10.00 -1.23
CA GLY A 78 -13.24 -11.00 -2.30
C GLY A 78 -14.07 -12.24 -1.95
N THR A 79 -13.99 -12.70 -0.70
CA THR A 79 -14.77 -13.85 -0.22
C THR A 79 -16.27 -13.54 -0.18
N HIS A 80 -16.66 -12.37 0.30
CA HIS A 80 -18.06 -11.94 0.30
C HIS A 80 -18.61 -11.88 -1.13
N ASN A 81 -17.90 -11.21 -2.04
CA ASN A 81 -18.29 -11.11 -3.45
C ASN A 81 -18.35 -12.49 -4.15
N TRP A 82 -17.52 -13.45 -3.72
CA TRP A 82 -17.58 -14.83 -4.20
C TRP A 82 -18.79 -15.60 -3.65
N LEU A 83 -19.13 -15.42 -2.37
CA LEU A 83 -20.28 -16.05 -1.71
C LEU A 83 -21.62 -15.52 -2.22
N GLU A 84 -21.72 -14.19 -2.43
CA GLU A 84 -22.91 -13.52 -2.99
C GLU A 84 -23.39 -14.18 -4.29
N ARG A 85 -22.45 -14.62 -5.14
CA ARG A 85 -22.77 -15.30 -6.41
C ARG A 85 -23.37 -16.68 -6.24
N ARG A 86 -23.20 -17.30 -5.08
CA ARG A 86 -23.62 -18.68 -4.80
C ARG A 86 -24.83 -18.74 -3.87
N ILE A 87 -25.03 -17.72 -3.05
CA ILE A 87 -26.07 -17.66 -2.05
C ILE A 87 -27.02 -16.51 -2.42
N PRO A 88 -28.26 -16.80 -2.82
CA PRO A 88 -29.24 -15.77 -3.14
C PRO A 88 -29.48 -14.86 -1.93
N ASN A 89 -29.61 -13.56 -2.18
CA ASN A 89 -29.82 -12.49 -1.19
C ASN A 89 -28.66 -12.22 -0.21
N LEU A 90 -27.48 -12.82 -0.40
CA LEU A 90 -26.25 -12.46 0.31
C LEU A 90 -25.52 -11.32 -0.43
N GLY A 91 -26.26 -10.28 -0.80
CA GLY A 91 -25.72 -9.14 -1.53
C GLY A 91 -24.85 -8.26 -0.64
N ILE A 92 -23.77 -7.70 -1.18
CA ILE A 92 -23.00 -6.67 -0.45
C ILE A 92 -23.85 -5.40 -0.39
N GLY A 93 -24.35 -5.09 0.81
CA GLY A 93 -25.06 -3.88 1.11
C GLY A 93 -24.16 -2.64 1.10
N LYS A 94 -24.80 -1.48 1.06
CA LYS A 94 -24.13 -0.17 1.06
C LYS A 94 -23.17 0.03 2.24
N LEU A 95 -23.61 -0.36 3.44
CA LEU A 95 -22.81 -0.25 4.66
C LEU A 95 -21.56 -1.13 4.60
N GLU A 96 -21.72 -2.39 4.20
CA GLU A 96 -20.62 -3.36 4.10
C GLU A 96 -19.59 -2.91 3.07
N CYS A 97 -20.05 -2.41 1.92
CA CYS A 97 -19.18 -1.85 0.90
C CYS A 97 -18.38 -0.65 1.44
N THR A 98 -19.03 0.25 2.17
CA THR A 98 -18.37 1.39 2.81
C THR A 98 -17.31 0.93 3.81
N ILE A 99 -17.60 -0.08 4.64
CA ILE A 99 -16.64 -0.63 5.60
C ILE A 99 -15.43 -1.24 4.90
N TYR A 100 -15.64 -2.07 3.86
CA TYR A 100 -14.54 -2.64 3.09
C TYR A 100 -13.69 -1.54 2.45
N GLY A 101 -14.32 -0.57 1.80
CA GLY A 101 -13.62 0.51 1.12
C GLY A 101 -12.82 1.40 2.07
N VAL A 102 -13.39 1.78 3.21
CA VAL A 102 -12.67 2.55 4.24
C VAL A 102 -11.46 1.78 4.73
N LEU A 103 -11.60 0.50 5.09
CA LEU A 103 -10.47 -0.28 5.62
C LEU A 103 -9.37 -0.49 4.57
N ILE A 104 -9.74 -0.84 3.33
CA ILE A 104 -8.79 -1.01 2.22
C ILE A 104 -8.00 0.29 2.01
N MET A 105 -8.70 1.42 1.89
CA MET A 105 -8.07 2.71 1.61
C MET A 105 -7.26 3.24 2.79
N GLU A 106 -7.72 3.03 4.02
CA GLU A 106 -7.05 3.47 5.25
C GLU A 106 -5.65 2.89 5.34
N PHE A 107 -5.54 1.57 5.23
CA PHE A 107 -4.27 0.89 5.37
C PHE A 107 -3.37 1.11 4.16
N GLN A 108 -3.93 1.28 2.96
CA GLN A 108 -3.16 1.60 1.76
C GLN A 108 -2.55 3.02 1.86
N LEU A 109 -3.33 4.03 2.23
CA LEU A 109 -2.85 5.40 2.39
C LEU A 109 -1.84 5.51 3.53
N SER A 110 -2.12 4.86 4.67
CA SER A 110 -1.20 4.80 5.81
C SER A 110 0.13 4.18 5.42
N GLN A 111 0.11 3.08 4.66
CA GLN A 111 1.32 2.42 4.17
C GLN A 111 2.15 3.36 3.27
N VAL A 112 1.52 4.14 2.39
CA VAL A 112 2.24 5.11 1.55
C VAL A 112 2.92 6.19 2.39
N ILE A 113 2.26 6.72 3.42
CA ILE A 113 2.86 7.70 4.34
C ILE A 113 4.06 7.09 5.08
N LEU A 114 3.91 5.86 5.60
CA LEU A 114 4.97 5.15 6.33
C LEU A 114 6.18 4.86 5.43
N ASN A 115 5.95 4.42 4.19
CA ASN A 115 7.02 4.14 3.23
C ASN A 115 7.75 5.41 2.80
N THR A 116 7.01 6.51 2.57
CA THR A 116 7.59 7.83 2.27
C THR A 116 8.45 8.32 3.43
N THR A 117 7.96 8.19 4.66
CA THR A 117 8.71 8.56 5.87
C THR A 117 9.96 7.70 6.04
N THR A 118 9.86 6.40 5.79
CA THR A 118 10.99 5.46 5.84
C THR A 118 12.08 5.87 4.86
N ALA A 119 11.70 6.28 3.64
CA ALA A 119 12.65 6.79 2.64
C ALA A 119 13.33 8.09 3.08
N ILE A 120 12.59 9.04 3.65
CA ILE A 120 13.14 10.31 4.20
C ILE A 120 14.09 10.03 5.37
N TYR A 121 13.74 9.10 6.25
CA TYR A 121 14.60 8.68 7.36
C TYR A 121 15.91 8.07 6.85
N ALA A 122 15.82 7.11 5.92
CA ALA A 122 16.98 6.47 5.32
C ALA A 122 17.91 7.50 4.63
N PHE A 123 17.32 8.45 3.90
CA PHE A 123 18.06 9.53 3.26
C PHE A 123 18.82 10.39 4.28
N ASN A 124 18.17 10.84 5.37
CA ASN A 124 18.84 11.64 6.40
C ASN A 124 19.97 10.87 7.10
N LEU A 125 19.77 9.57 7.33
CA LEU A 125 20.79 8.72 7.93
C LEU A 125 22.00 8.57 7.01
N VAL A 126 21.79 8.29 5.72
CA VAL A 126 22.89 8.06 4.75
C VAL A 126 23.61 9.35 4.37
N MET A 127 22.86 10.42 4.07
CA MET A 127 23.43 11.66 3.54
C MET A 127 23.98 12.57 4.63
N ARG A 128 23.32 12.60 5.80
CA ARG A 128 23.65 13.54 6.88
C ARG A 128 24.20 12.87 8.13
N GLY A 129 24.20 11.54 8.21
CA GLY A 129 24.60 10.81 9.41
C GLY A 129 23.69 11.07 10.62
N ARG A 130 22.52 11.70 10.41
CA ARG A 130 21.63 12.13 11.50
C ARG A 130 20.55 11.08 11.72
N LYS A 131 20.47 10.58 12.95
CA LYS A 131 19.35 9.75 13.42
C LYS A 131 18.20 10.68 13.80
N MET A 132 17.01 10.43 13.27
CA MET A 132 15.80 11.07 13.78
C MET A 132 15.48 10.49 15.17
N PRO A 133 14.99 11.29 16.13
CA PRO A 133 14.65 10.83 17.48
C PRO A 133 13.34 10.03 17.49
N LEU A 134 13.21 9.02 16.63
CA LEU A 134 12.04 8.14 16.58
C LEU A 134 12.12 7.13 17.74
N GLY A 135 10.97 6.84 18.36
CA GLY A 135 10.80 6.00 19.55
C GLY A 135 9.78 6.65 20.48
N LYS A 136 10.24 7.60 21.30
CA LYS A 136 9.34 8.46 22.10
C LYS A 136 8.40 9.31 21.24
N TRP A 137 8.81 9.59 19.99
CA TRP A 137 8.06 10.43 19.04
C TRP A 137 7.33 9.60 17.97
N ASP A 138 7.25 8.27 18.12
CA ASP A 138 6.55 7.43 17.13
C ASP A 138 5.06 7.79 17.06
N ALA A 139 4.46 8.26 18.15
CA ALA A 139 3.10 8.80 18.13
C ALA A 139 2.94 9.97 17.15
N TYR A 140 3.92 10.87 17.05
CA TYR A 140 3.88 12.00 16.11
C TYR A 140 4.04 11.59 14.65
N LEU A 141 4.51 10.37 14.39
CA LEU A 141 4.51 9.77 13.06
C LEU A 141 3.20 9.02 12.80
N LEU A 142 2.77 8.18 13.75
CA LEU A 142 1.61 7.31 13.58
C LEU A 142 0.29 8.10 13.57
N CYS A 143 0.16 9.14 14.40
CA CYS A 143 -1.03 9.99 14.44
C CYS A 143 -1.35 10.60 13.07
N PRO A 144 -0.43 11.27 12.36
CA PRO A 144 -0.74 11.74 11.01
C PRO A 144 -0.82 10.61 9.98
N ALA A 145 -0.02 9.54 10.12
CA ALA A 145 -0.03 8.43 9.16
C ALA A 145 -1.36 7.68 9.10
N PHE A 146 -2.04 7.48 10.23
CA PHE A 146 -3.34 6.81 10.30
C PHE A 146 -4.49 7.81 10.48
N GLY A 147 -4.30 8.86 11.29
CA GLY A 147 -5.36 9.81 11.60
C GLY A 147 -5.80 10.66 10.41
N ILE A 148 -4.87 11.10 9.55
CA ILE A 148 -5.25 11.90 8.36
C ILE A 148 -6.05 11.05 7.37
N PRO A 149 -5.59 9.86 6.93
CA PRO A 149 -6.41 8.96 6.12
C PRO A 149 -7.77 8.67 6.75
N LEU A 150 -7.82 8.33 8.05
CA LEU A 150 -9.05 7.96 8.71
C LEU A 150 -10.08 9.09 8.71
N VAL A 151 -9.67 10.32 9.01
CA VAL A 151 -10.56 11.49 8.99
C VAL A 151 -11.07 11.74 7.58
N LEU A 152 -10.20 11.73 6.58
CA LEU A 152 -10.56 11.96 5.17
C LEU A 152 -11.56 10.89 4.67
N LEU A 153 -11.28 9.61 4.95
CA LEU A 153 -12.14 8.50 4.54
C LEU A 153 -13.46 8.47 5.31
N THR A 154 -13.48 8.89 6.58
CA THR A 154 -14.72 9.03 7.35
C THR A 154 -15.60 10.14 6.79
N ILE A 155 -15.00 11.27 6.39
CA ILE A 155 -15.72 12.35 5.69
C ILE A 155 -16.28 11.82 4.37
N ALA A 156 -15.48 11.11 3.57
CA ALA A 156 -15.94 10.50 2.32
C ALA A 156 -17.09 9.50 2.54
N ALA A 157 -17.01 8.67 3.59
CA ALA A 157 -18.08 7.75 3.98
C ALA A 157 -19.35 8.47 4.40
N PHE A 158 -19.23 9.57 5.16
CA PHE A 158 -20.37 10.40 5.58
C PHE A 158 -21.11 10.99 4.38
N PHE A 159 -20.37 11.39 3.33
CA PHE A 159 -20.92 11.90 2.08
C PHE A 159 -21.31 10.81 1.07
N ASP A 160 -21.39 9.54 1.50
CA ASP A 160 -21.76 8.41 0.65
C ASP A 160 -20.90 8.29 -0.63
N GLN A 161 -19.60 8.54 -0.48
CA GLN A 161 -18.68 8.54 -1.62
C GLN A 161 -18.13 7.14 -1.92
N PHE A 162 -18.48 6.11 -1.15
CA PHE A 162 -18.06 4.73 -1.44
C PHE A 162 -19.09 4.01 -2.30
N GLY A 163 -18.60 3.31 -3.33
CA GLY A 163 -19.40 2.55 -4.27
C GLY A 163 -18.73 1.23 -4.61
N ARG A 164 -19.57 0.30 -5.05
CA ARG A 164 -19.10 -0.99 -5.55
C ARG A 164 -18.59 -0.77 -6.98
N ASN A 165 -17.36 -1.20 -7.24
CA ASN A 165 -16.86 -1.36 -8.59
C ASN A 165 -16.58 -2.86 -8.86
N PRO A 166 -16.20 -3.24 -10.09
CA PRO A 166 -16.04 -4.65 -10.42
C PRO A 166 -14.98 -5.37 -9.56
N VAL A 167 -13.97 -4.67 -9.06
CA VAL A 167 -12.78 -5.25 -8.43
C VAL A 167 -12.69 -5.05 -6.91
N ALA A 168 -13.34 -4.01 -6.37
CA ALA A 168 -13.30 -3.61 -4.97
C ALA A 168 -14.47 -2.68 -4.61
N CYS A 169 -14.68 -2.43 -3.32
CA CYS A 169 -15.45 -1.27 -2.86
C CYS A 169 -14.48 -0.10 -2.68
N LEU A 170 -14.64 0.96 -3.49
CA LEU A 170 -13.74 2.12 -3.53
C LEU A 170 -14.56 3.40 -3.65
N LEU A 171 -13.89 4.54 -3.74
CA LEU A 171 -14.57 5.82 -3.98
C LEU A 171 -15.28 5.80 -5.35
N LYS A 172 -16.51 6.33 -5.40
CA LYS A 172 -17.34 6.46 -6.61
C LYS A 172 -16.64 7.38 -7.61
N GLU A 173 -16.66 6.96 -8.87
CA GLU A 173 -16.10 7.70 -10.00
C GLU A 173 -17.17 8.59 -10.65
N GLU A 174 -17.59 9.65 -9.96
CA GLU A 174 -18.52 10.62 -10.55
C GLU A 174 -17.78 11.82 -11.16
N ARG A 175 -18.21 12.27 -12.35
CA ARG A 175 -17.71 13.49 -13.00
C ARG A 175 -18.28 14.71 -12.27
N GLY A 176 -17.46 15.38 -11.45
CA GLY A 176 -17.86 16.51 -10.62
C GLY A 176 -16.81 16.83 -9.54
N PHE A 177 -17.13 17.65 -8.54
CA PHE A 177 -16.21 17.96 -7.41
C PHE A 177 -15.57 16.70 -6.79
N LEU A 178 -16.24 15.54 -6.89
CA LEU A 178 -15.78 14.23 -6.41
C LEU A 178 -14.67 13.57 -7.24
N THR A 179 -14.52 13.93 -8.52
CA THR A 179 -13.32 13.58 -9.30
C THR A 179 -12.07 14.08 -8.58
N SER A 180 -12.19 15.13 -7.75
CA SER A 180 -11.08 15.64 -6.94
C SER A 180 -10.57 14.63 -5.90
N TYR A 181 -11.39 13.75 -5.31
CA TYR A 181 -10.93 12.92 -4.19
C TYR A 181 -10.13 11.72 -4.67
N PHE A 182 -10.62 11.04 -5.70
CA PHE A 182 -9.88 9.99 -6.37
C PHE A 182 -8.62 10.55 -7.07
N LEU A 183 -8.73 11.73 -7.70
CA LEU A 183 -7.55 12.45 -8.21
C LEU A 183 -6.59 12.87 -7.12
N GLN A 184 -7.06 13.30 -5.94
CA GLN A 184 -6.22 13.67 -4.81
C GLN A 184 -5.48 12.45 -4.27
N ILE A 185 -6.12 11.28 -4.23
CA ILE A 185 -5.47 10.02 -3.84
C ILE A 185 -4.46 9.57 -4.90
N GLY A 186 -4.81 9.63 -6.18
CA GLY A 186 -3.88 9.36 -7.28
C GLY A 186 -2.68 10.32 -7.26
N LEU A 187 -2.92 11.60 -7.03
CA LEU A 187 -1.90 12.64 -6.86
C LEU A 187 -1.04 12.37 -5.63
N PHE A 188 -1.65 11.95 -4.52
CA PHE A 188 -0.94 11.58 -3.30
C PHE A 188 0.01 10.41 -3.56
N PHE A 189 -0.46 9.34 -4.23
CA PHE A 189 0.39 8.23 -4.65
C PHE A 189 1.52 8.69 -5.59
N LEU A 190 1.21 9.55 -6.56
CA LEU A 190 2.20 10.10 -7.49
C LEU A 190 3.27 10.90 -6.76
N VAL A 191 2.88 11.83 -5.87
CA VAL A 191 3.81 12.67 -5.10
C VAL A 191 4.70 11.80 -4.22
N SER A 192 4.12 10.84 -3.49
CA SER A 192 4.90 9.89 -2.69
C SER A 192 5.87 9.08 -3.53
N LEU A 193 5.43 8.56 -4.69
CA LEU A 193 6.29 7.79 -5.60
C LEU A 193 7.45 8.63 -6.15
N VAL A 194 7.20 9.89 -6.53
CA VAL A 194 8.23 10.84 -6.97
C VAL A 194 9.23 11.12 -5.84
N ILE A 195 8.76 11.40 -4.62
CA ILE A 195 9.63 11.66 -3.47
C ILE A 195 10.50 10.45 -3.16
N ILE A 196 9.90 9.26 -3.03
CA ILE A 196 10.63 8.02 -2.74
C ILE A 196 11.70 7.76 -3.82
N THR A 197 11.32 7.88 -5.09
CA THR A 197 12.22 7.64 -6.23
C THR A 197 13.38 8.65 -6.26
N ALA A 198 13.09 9.94 -6.06
CA ALA A 198 14.11 10.98 -6.07
C ALA A 198 15.11 10.82 -4.91
N LEU A 199 14.62 10.66 -3.68
CA LEU A 199 15.46 10.44 -2.50
C LEU A 199 16.36 9.22 -2.67
N TYR A 200 15.81 8.18 -3.27
CA TYR A 200 16.53 6.96 -3.55
C TYR A 200 17.66 7.15 -4.56
N ILE A 201 17.36 7.75 -5.72
CA ILE A 201 18.36 8.01 -6.76
C ILE A 201 19.52 8.81 -6.19
N ILE A 202 19.23 9.84 -5.39
CA ILE A 202 20.26 10.66 -4.74
C ILE A 202 21.11 9.81 -3.77
N MET A 203 20.47 9.02 -2.91
CA MET A 203 21.15 8.14 -1.96
C MET A 203 22.03 7.11 -2.68
N TRP A 204 21.54 6.52 -3.78
CA TRP A 204 22.29 5.58 -4.61
C TRP A 204 23.52 6.22 -5.24
N ILE A 205 23.36 7.40 -5.86
CA ILE A 205 24.49 8.14 -6.46
C ILE A 205 25.54 8.45 -5.40
N TYR A 206 25.13 8.88 -4.20
CA TYR A 206 26.03 9.16 -3.09
C TYR A 206 26.81 7.92 -2.63
N ILE A 207 26.12 6.81 -2.36
CA ILE A 207 26.75 5.54 -1.95
C ILE A 207 27.73 5.06 -3.03
N ARG A 208 27.35 5.13 -4.31
CA ARG A 208 28.21 4.72 -5.42
C ARG A 208 29.46 5.58 -5.51
N ARG A 209 29.33 6.91 -5.39
CA ARG A 209 30.47 7.84 -5.38
C ARG A 209 31.42 7.55 -4.22
N GLN A 210 30.89 7.35 -3.01
CA GLN A 210 31.72 6.97 -1.85
C GLN A 210 32.39 5.61 -2.04
N THR A 211 31.68 4.63 -2.61
CA THR A 211 32.24 3.30 -2.87
C THR A 211 33.38 3.37 -3.90
N THR A 212 33.24 4.17 -4.96
CA THR A 212 34.30 4.40 -5.95
C THR A 212 35.50 5.13 -5.33
N ALA A 213 35.28 6.13 -4.49
CA ALA A 213 36.35 6.87 -3.79
C ALA A 213 37.09 6.02 -2.74
N MET A 214 36.40 5.08 -2.08
CA MET A 214 37.03 4.13 -1.15
C MET A 214 37.73 2.97 -1.86
N ASN A 215 37.25 2.56 -3.05
CA ASN A 215 37.97 1.57 -3.87
C ASN A 215 39.34 2.07 -4.36
N SER A 216 39.51 3.39 -4.50
CA SER A 216 40.84 3.99 -4.75
C SER A 216 41.74 4.08 -3.52
N SER A 217 41.23 3.74 -2.32
CA SER A 217 41.98 3.81 -1.05
C SER A 217 41.64 2.60 -0.17
N TYR A 218 42.27 1.45 -0.48
CA TYR A 218 42.35 0.21 0.31
C TYR A 218 41.10 -0.19 1.15
N GLY A 219 40.34 -1.21 0.69
CA GLY A 219 39.34 -1.87 1.55
C GLY A 219 38.26 -2.69 0.83
N GLN A 220 38.61 -3.88 0.36
CA GLN A 220 37.75 -4.78 -0.45
C GLN A 220 36.46 -5.26 0.26
N ARG A 221 36.38 -5.17 1.59
CA ARG A 221 35.17 -5.53 2.38
C ARG A 221 34.12 -4.42 2.46
N SER A 222 34.54 -3.16 2.56
CA SER A 222 33.61 -2.02 2.71
C SER A 222 32.82 -1.77 1.41
N ALA A 223 33.49 -1.87 0.27
CA ALA A 223 32.87 -1.70 -1.04
C ALA A 223 31.85 -2.79 -1.41
N VAL A 224 32.11 -4.04 -0.99
CA VAL A 224 31.18 -5.16 -1.17
C VAL A 224 29.92 -4.97 -0.33
N ASN A 225 30.06 -4.50 0.91
CA ASN A 225 28.92 -4.18 1.78
C ASN A 225 28.11 -2.99 1.25
N GLY A 226 28.77 -1.95 0.75
CA GLY A 226 28.11 -0.80 0.09
C GLY A 226 27.29 -1.21 -1.13
N ARG A 227 27.85 -2.06 -2.00
CA ARG A 227 27.13 -2.60 -3.17
C ARG A 227 25.94 -3.48 -2.79
N ARG A 228 26.07 -4.32 -1.76
CA ARG A 228 24.96 -5.14 -1.24
C ARG A 228 23.85 -4.28 -0.64
N LEU A 229 24.20 -3.27 0.14
CA LEU A 229 23.24 -2.32 0.71
C LEU A 229 22.49 -1.57 -0.40
N ALA A 230 23.22 -1.08 -1.39
CA ALA A 230 22.65 -0.40 -2.55
C ALA A 230 21.63 -1.32 -3.26
N LEU A 231 22.00 -2.57 -3.58
CA LEU A 231 21.10 -3.54 -4.23
C LEU A 231 19.82 -3.82 -3.41
N LYS A 232 19.94 -4.02 -2.09
CA LYS A 232 18.78 -4.23 -1.20
C LYS A 232 17.85 -3.02 -1.20
N LEU A 233 18.44 -1.83 -1.16
CA LEU A 233 17.73 -0.56 -1.24
C LEU A 233 16.99 -0.44 -2.61
N SER A 234 17.58 -0.91 -3.72
CA SER A 234 16.99 -0.75 -5.06
C SER A 234 15.79 -1.66 -5.28
N LEU A 235 15.85 -2.85 -4.66
CA LEU A 235 14.73 -3.78 -4.64
C LEU A 235 13.51 -3.15 -3.95
N TYR A 236 13.72 -2.45 -2.82
CA TYR A 236 12.65 -1.79 -2.09
C TYR A 236 11.94 -0.73 -2.96
N VAL A 237 12.69 0.14 -3.65
CA VAL A 237 12.09 1.15 -4.52
C VAL A 237 11.41 0.57 -5.74
N LEU A 238 12.01 -0.43 -6.38
CA LEU A 238 11.38 -1.10 -7.50
C LEU A 238 10.02 -1.69 -7.10
N ILE A 239 9.94 -2.30 -5.92
CA ILE A 239 8.71 -2.87 -5.40
C ILE A 239 7.64 -1.79 -5.18
N HIS A 240 8.01 -0.66 -4.59
CA HIS A 240 7.07 0.45 -4.36
C HIS A 240 6.62 1.10 -5.65
N VAL A 241 7.51 1.26 -6.63
CA VAL A 241 7.17 1.78 -7.96
C VAL A 241 6.19 0.85 -8.67
N ILE A 242 6.37 -0.46 -8.57
CA ILE A 242 5.45 -1.42 -9.18
C ILE A 242 4.08 -1.39 -8.49
N GLN A 243 4.06 -1.47 -7.15
CA GLN A 243 2.82 -1.52 -6.36
C GLN A 243 1.97 -0.26 -6.53
N PHE A 244 2.57 0.92 -6.36
CA PHE A 244 1.84 2.19 -6.38
C PHE A 244 1.78 2.82 -7.78
N GLY A 245 2.72 2.48 -8.66
CA GLY A 245 2.72 2.96 -10.05
C GLY A 245 1.50 2.48 -10.83
N ALA A 246 1.05 1.24 -10.61
CA ALA A 246 -0.18 0.74 -11.23
C ALA A 246 -1.39 1.61 -10.84
N GLY A 247 -1.52 1.97 -9.56
CA GLY A 247 -2.58 2.87 -9.07
C GLY A 247 -2.49 4.29 -9.64
N VAL A 248 -1.28 4.82 -9.83
CA VAL A 248 -1.07 6.12 -10.49
C VAL A 248 -1.49 6.09 -11.96
N VAL A 249 -1.16 5.01 -12.67
CA VAL A 249 -1.56 4.83 -14.08
C VAL A 249 -3.07 4.73 -14.20
N GLU A 250 -3.73 3.92 -13.36
CA GLU A 250 -5.19 3.84 -13.30
C GLU A 250 -5.81 5.20 -12.98
N ALA A 251 -5.24 5.94 -12.02
CA ALA A 251 -5.72 7.25 -11.64
C ALA A 251 -5.61 8.29 -12.75
N ALA A 252 -4.51 8.29 -13.50
CA ALA A 252 -4.34 9.15 -14.66
C ALA A 252 -5.30 8.76 -15.80
N TRP A 253 -5.59 7.47 -15.97
CA TRP A 253 -6.49 6.98 -17.01
C TRP A 253 -7.93 7.46 -16.78
N ILE A 254 -8.41 7.39 -15.52
CA ILE A 254 -9.76 7.84 -15.11
C ILE A 254 -10.03 9.31 -15.46
N VAL A 255 -8.99 10.14 -15.54
CA VAL A 255 -9.13 11.56 -15.96
C VAL A 255 -9.51 11.69 -17.42
N ILE A 256 -9.02 10.78 -18.25
CA ILE A 256 -9.20 10.80 -19.70
C ILE A 256 -10.50 10.06 -20.04
N GLU A 257 -10.65 8.83 -19.54
CA GLU A 257 -11.76 7.93 -19.83
C GLU A 257 -11.87 6.81 -18.77
N GLU A 258 -12.97 6.06 -18.79
CA GLU A 258 -13.13 4.92 -17.89
C GLU A 258 -12.14 3.79 -18.23
N PRO A 259 -11.31 3.33 -17.28
CA PRO A 259 -10.33 2.28 -17.54
C PRO A 259 -11.01 0.95 -17.87
N PRO A 260 -10.50 0.19 -18.84
CA PRO A 260 -10.94 -1.17 -19.09
C PRO A 260 -10.86 -2.02 -17.82
N ILE A 261 -11.83 -2.93 -17.62
CA ILE A 261 -11.90 -3.79 -16.43
C ILE A 261 -10.62 -4.60 -16.19
N GLY A 262 -9.92 -5.01 -17.26
CA GLY A 262 -8.64 -5.72 -17.16
C GLY A 262 -7.52 -4.86 -16.54
N VAL A 263 -7.51 -3.55 -16.79
CA VAL A 263 -6.54 -2.61 -16.20
C VAL A 263 -6.80 -2.45 -14.70
N ARG A 264 -8.07 -2.30 -14.32
CA ARG A 264 -8.49 -2.23 -12.91
C ARG A 264 -8.10 -3.51 -12.17
N TYR A 265 -8.38 -4.66 -12.78
CA TYR A 265 -8.00 -5.95 -12.22
C TYR A 265 -6.49 -6.10 -12.06
N ALA A 266 -5.72 -5.78 -13.10
CA ALA A 266 -4.26 -5.81 -13.04
C ALA A 266 -3.73 -4.90 -11.93
N THR A 267 -4.31 -3.70 -11.75
CA THR A 267 -3.89 -2.76 -10.71
C THR A 267 -4.13 -3.31 -9.31
N VAL A 268 -5.34 -3.80 -9.03
CA VAL A 268 -5.66 -4.40 -7.72
C VAL A 268 -4.84 -5.69 -7.51
N PHE A 269 -4.63 -6.50 -8.54
CA PHE A 269 -3.81 -7.71 -8.47
C PHE A 269 -2.35 -7.40 -8.17
N ILE A 270 -1.74 -6.43 -8.86
CA ILE A 270 -0.38 -5.97 -8.61
C ILE A 270 -0.26 -5.44 -7.17
N GLY A 271 -1.20 -4.62 -6.72
CA GLY A 271 -1.26 -4.16 -5.33
C GLY A 271 -1.36 -5.33 -4.33
N ALA A 272 -2.14 -6.36 -4.64
CA ALA A 272 -2.33 -7.53 -3.80
C ALA A 272 -1.08 -8.42 -3.67
N THR A 273 -0.12 -8.33 -4.60
CA THR A 273 1.19 -9.00 -4.46
C THR A 273 2.09 -8.34 -3.42
N GLY A 274 1.66 -7.23 -2.82
CA GLY A 274 2.55 -6.40 -2.04
C GLY A 274 3.12 -7.07 -0.78
N GLY A 275 2.36 -7.90 -0.09
CA GLY A 275 2.81 -8.61 1.11
C GLY A 275 3.89 -9.64 0.78
N ILE A 276 3.78 -10.29 -0.38
CA ILE A 276 4.82 -11.19 -0.90
C ILE A 276 6.10 -10.40 -1.20
N MET A 277 5.98 -9.28 -1.91
CA MET A 277 7.14 -8.45 -2.31
C MET A 277 7.82 -7.81 -1.09
N ASN A 278 7.04 -7.26 -0.16
CA ASN A 278 7.53 -6.67 1.09
C ASN A 278 8.17 -7.74 1.98
N GLY A 279 7.57 -8.91 2.09
CA GLY A 279 8.15 -10.06 2.80
C GLY A 279 9.47 -10.53 2.19
N ALA A 280 9.59 -10.56 0.86
CA ALA A 280 10.84 -10.88 0.18
C ALA A 280 11.94 -9.86 0.49
N VAL A 281 11.63 -8.55 0.51
CA VAL A 281 12.58 -7.53 0.93
C VAL A 281 13.00 -7.74 2.38
N TYR A 282 12.04 -7.96 3.26
CA TYR A 282 12.30 -8.17 4.68
C TYR A 282 13.26 -9.34 4.89
N LEU A 283 13.01 -10.49 4.25
CA LEU A 283 13.91 -11.63 4.32
C LEU A 283 15.31 -11.29 3.80
N GLN A 284 15.43 -10.52 2.71
CA GLN A 284 16.75 -10.11 2.21
C GLN A 284 17.47 -9.12 3.13
N VAL A 285 16.76 -8.21 3.80
CA VAL A 285 17.35 -7.25 4.73
C VAL A 285 17.87 -7.96 5.98
N TYR A 286 17.09 -8.89 6.54
CA TYR A 286 17.38 -9.57 7.80
C TYR A 286 18.16 -10.89 7.67
N LYS A 287 18.28 -11.46 6.46
CA LYS A 287 19.22 -12.56 6.18
C LYS A 287 20.63 -11.99 6.12
N ASN A 288 21.23 -11.79 7.29
CA ASN A 288 22.64 -11.49 7.53
C ASN A 288 23.00 -11.96 8.95
#